data_AF-A0A0D2GJC4-F1
#
_entry.id   AF-A0A0D2GJC4-F1
#
_cell.length_a   1.000
_cell.length_b   1.000
_cell.length_c   1.000
_cell.angle_alpha   90.00
_cell.angle_beta   90.00
_cell.angle_gamma   90.00
#
_symmetry.space_group_name_H-M   'P 1'
#
loop_
_entity.id
_entity.type
_entity.pdbx_description
1 polymer ?
#
loop_
_entity_poly.entity_id
_entity_poly.type
_entity_poly.pdbx_seq_one_letter_code
_entity_poly.pdbx_strand_id
1 'polypeptide(L)'
;MASPAHCFYCFEVLSASFERRDPPSLPKVLELYENYIKDNQSSGALTEEEELGNGKNPVKVTDSEEDQVGNEEDDEDIEEDDQEEDDAREEEIQRFDRRHNSNKAGPQLPSISRLQASSSSSRSSSTSSPSLFSASSSNSQLTTPSSTTSSSSHSRPSYASQLSATESYPLFVTWNTVGRSGNKALRGCIGTFEALPLASGLSTYALTSAFDDTRFSPIPAALLPSLSCSLTLLADFEPCRDAMDWTLGLHGLRISFNYRNRRHGATYLPDVAVEQGWTKEETVESLMKKAGWDGGSAGHGVARRLLRGSIRGTASDQQQSRPPHPWEEVQDFKAIRYTGLKASASYSEWQVWRKWAEKNGLK
;
A
#
# COMPACT_ATOMS: atom_id res chain seq x y z
N MET A 1 9.94 7.68 -2.82
CA MET A 1 9.25 6.95 -1.72
C MET A 1 7.75 7.03 -1.96
N ALA A 2 6.96 6.02 -1.60
CA ALA A 2 5.52 6.25 -1.47
C ALA A 2 5.28 7.44 -0.51
N SER A 3 4.28 8.28 -0.78
CA SER A 3 3.97 9.45 0.04
C SER A 3 2.47 9.57 0.28
N PRO A 4 2.04 10.33 1.30
CA PRO A 4 0.61 10.60 1.53
C PRO A 4 -0.11 11.18 0.31
N ALA A 5 0.59 11.91 -0.57
CA ALA A 5 0.04 12.41 -1.83
C ALA A 5 -0.55 11.30 -2.73
N HIS A 6 0.08 10.13 -2.76
CA HIS A 6 -0.42 8.98 -3.52
C HIS A 6 -1.69 8.40 -2.87
N CYS A 7 -1.78 8.42 -1.53
CA CYS A 7 -3.01 8.08 -0.82
C CYS A 7 -4.12 9.09 -1.13
N PHE A 8 -3.79 10.38 -1.19
CA PHE A 8 -4.73 11.45 -1.54
C PHE A 8 -5.25 11.30 -2.98
N TYR A 9 -4.39 10.89 -3.91
CA TYR A 9 -4.82 10.54 -5.27
C TYR A 9 -5.83 9.37 -5.27
N CYS A 10 -5.59 8.31 -4.48
CA CYS A 10 -6.57 7.23 -4.33
C CYS A 10 -7.90 7.71 -3.76
N PHE A 11 -7.89 8.61 -2.78
CA PHE A 11 -9.11 9.24 -2.24
C PHE A 11 -9.82 10.10 -3.29
N GLU A 12 -9.09 10.89 -4.08
CA GLU A 12 -9.66 11.66 -5.20
C GLU A 12 -10.34 10.76 -6.22
N VAL A 13 -9.70 9.67 -6.61
CA VAL A 13 -10.27 8.67 -7.53
C VAL A 13 -11.54 8.04 -6.95
N LEU A 14 -11.54 7.68 -5.66
CA LEU A 14 -12.69 7.08 -5.01
C LEU A 14 -13.85 8.07 -4.85
N SER A 15 -13.60 9.29 -4.36
CA SER A 15 -14.62 10.36 -4.26
C SER A 15 -15.19 10.71 -5.63
N ALA A 16 -14.34 10.87 -6.64
CA ALA A 16 -14.76 11.15 -8.00
C ALA A 16 -15.70 10.07 -8.57
N SER A 17 -15.46 8.79 -8.22
CA SER A 17 -16.34 7.68 -8.63
C SER A 17 -17.73 7.75 -8.01
N PHE A 18 -17.85 8.19 -6.75
CA PHE A 18 -19.15 8.39 -6.10
C PHE A 18 -19.90 9.60 -6.67
N GLU A 19 -19.18 10.68 -6.97
CA GLU A 19 -19.71 11.94 -7.51
C GLU A 19 -19.92 11.89 -9.04
N ARG A 20 -19.52 10.81 -9.71
CA ARG A 20 -19.54 10.66 -11.18
C ARG A 20 -18.81 11.78 -11.93
N ARG A 21 -17.69 12.25 -11.38
CA ARG A 21 -16.78 13.21 -12.01
C ARG A 21 -15.47 12.54 -12.39
N ASP A 22 -14.66 13.23 -13.18
CA ASP A 22 -13.27 12.83 -13.42
C ASP A 22 -12.37 13.28 -12.26
N PRO A 23 -11.48 12.41 -11.77
CA PRO A 23 -10.50 12.81 -10.76
C PRO A 23 -9.40 13.69 -11.38
N PRO A 24 -8.76 14.56 -10.59
CA PRO A 24 -7.55 15.26 -11.02
C PRO A 24 -6.45 14.28 -11.41
N SER A 25 -5.56 14.67 -12.31
CA SER A 25 -4.41 13.83 -12.69
C SER A 25 -3.43 13.62 -11.52
N LEU A 26 -2.77 12.46 -11.44
CA LEU A 26 -1.76 12.20 -10.42
C LEU A 26 -0.66 13.28 -10.37
N PRO A 27 -0.06 13.74 -11.49
CA PRO A 27 0.90 14.84 -11.47
C PRO A 27 0.36 16.10 -10.79
N LYS A 28 -0.92 16.43 -11.00
CA LYS A 28 -1.55 17.60 -10.38
C LYS A 28 -1.67 17.44 -8.87
N VAL A 29 -2.07 16.25 -8.40
CA VAL A 29 -2.15 15.95 -6.96
C VAL A 29 -0.76 16.02 -6.31
N LEU A 30 0.27 15.49 -6.97
CA LEU A 30 1.65 15.55 -6.46
C LEU A 30 2.17 16.98 -6.36
N GLU A 31 1.95 17.81 -7.40
CA GLU A 31 2.31 19.24 -7.41
C GLU A 31 1.62 19.99 -6.26
N LEU A 32 0.30 19.83 -6.12
CA LEU A 32 -0.48 20.50 -5.07
C LEU A 32 -0.03 20.05 -3.68
N TYR A 33 0.24 18.76 -3.48
CA TYR A 33 0.74 18.27 -2.21
C TYR A 33 2.12 18.84 -1.85
N GLU A 34 3.02 18.99 -2.82
CA GLU A 34 4.33 19.61 -2.56
C GLU A 34 4.19 21.07 -2.12
N ASN A 35 3.31 21.83 -2.78
CA ASN A 35 3.02 23.20 -2.40
C ASN A 35 2.39 23.28 -1.00
N TYR A 36 1.46 22.38 -0.67
CA TYR A 36 0.87 22.26 0.66
C TYR A 36 1.93 22.03 1.76
N ILE A 37 2.92 21.17 1.49
CA ILE A 37 4.01 20.92 2.44
C ILE A 37 4.91 22.16 2.60
N LYS A 38 5.22 22.88 1.51
CA LYS A 38 6.01 24.12 1.57
C LYS A 38 5.32 25.20 2.38
N ASP A 39 4.02 25.41 2.18
CA ASP A 39 3.22 26.39 2.92
C ASP A 39 3.24 26.07 4.42
N ASN A 40 3.01 24.79 4.79
CA ASN A 40 3.00 24.36 6.19
C ASN A 40 4.38 24.39 6.86
N GLN A 41 5.47 24.28 6.10
CA GLN A 41 6.83 24.46 6.64
C GLN A 41 7.17 25.94 6.83
N SER A 42 6.71 26.81 5.91
CA SER A 42 6.94 28.25 6.00
C SER A 42 6.18 28.91 7.17
N SER A 43 5.01 28.39 7.52
CA SER A 43 4.23 28.89 8.66
C SER A 43 4.80 28.45 10.01
N GLY A 44 5.46 27.28 10.09
CA GLY A 44 6.12 26.80 11.32
C GLY A 44 7.46 27.46 11.63
N ALA A 45 8.18 27.97 10.62
CA ALA A 45 9.49 28.59 10.81
C ALA A 45 9.43 30.05 11.33
N LEU A 46 8.28 30.73 11.22
CA LEU A 46 8.14 32.13 11.63
C LEU A 46 7.83 32.32 13.12
N THR A 47 7.69 31.25 13.91
CA THR A 47 7.36 31.32 15.35
C THR A 47 8.54 31.05 16.28
N GLU A 48 9.75 30.77 15.78
CA GLU A 48 10.91 30.42 16.62
C GLU A 48 11.98 31.52 16.75
N GLU A 49 11.77 32.72 16.17
CA GLU A 49 12.78 33.81 16.22
C GLU A 49 12.45 34.98 17.18
N GLU A 50 11.38 34.91 17.98
CA GLU A 50 11.02 35.94 18.99
C GLU A 50 11.05 35.42 20.44
N GLU A 51 12.14 34.81 20.90
CA GLU A 51 12.41 34.69 22.35
C GLU A 51 13.92 34.78 22.66
N LEU A 52 14.47 36.00 22.53
CA LEU A 52 15.74 36.37 23.16
C LEU A 52 15.62 37.78 23.76
N GLY A 53 15.33 37.83 25.05
CA GLY A 53 15.61 38.99 25.90
C GLY A 53 14.37 39.74 26.38
N ASN A 54 13.92 39.46 27.60
CA ASN A 54 14.33 40.24 28.78
C ASN A 54 13.61 39.68 30.02
N GLY A 55 14.39 39.29 31.02
CA GLY A 55 13.86 38.65 32.23
C GLY A 55 13.16 39.61 33.20
N LYS A 56 12.25 39.06 34.00
CA LYS A 56 12.29 39.09 35.48
C LYS A 56 11.05 38.43 36.08
N ASN A 57 11.27 37.21 36.55
CA ASN A 57 10.88 36.58 37.83
C ASN A 57 9.50 36.80 38.50
N PRO A 58 9.05 35.78 39.26
CA PRO A 58 7.63 35.40 39.42
C PRO A 58 7.12 35.62 40.85
N VAL A 59 5.85 35.26 41.12
CA VAL A 59 5.34 34.51 42.31
C VAL A 59 3.82 34.76 42.57
N LYS A 60 3.14 33.67 42.98
CA LYS A 60 1.92 33.53 43.84
C LYS A 60 0.54 33.27 43.20
N VAL A 61 0.24 31.97 43.10
CA VAL A 61 -0.90 31.22 43.71
C VAL A 61 -1.98 32.04 44.43
N THR A 62 -3.26 31.85 44.05
CA THR A 62 -4.38 31.44 44.94
C THR A 62 -5.64 31.08 44.12
N ASP A 63 -6.24 29.97 44.52
CA ASP A 63 -7.53 29.37 44.13
C ASP A 63 -8.66 29.98 44.97
N SER A 64 -9.86 30.20 44.42
CA SER A 64 -11.13 30.39 45.16
C SER A 64 -12.34 30.44 44.21
N GLU A 65 -13.35 29.67 44.59
CA GLU A 65 -14.62 29.35 43.94
C GLU A 65 -15.70 30.46 44.06
N GLU A 66 -16.87 30.16 43.47
CA GLU A 66 -18.24 30.61 43.80
C GLU A 66 -18.91 31.75 42.98
N ASP A 67 -19.82 31.27 42.12
CA ASP A 67 -21.27 31.54 42.08
C ASP A 67 -21.91 32.84 41.51
N GLN A 68 -22.95 32.52 40.70
CA GLN A 68 -24.27 33.15 40.53
C GLN A 68 -24.57 34.13 39.38
N VAL A 69 -25.31 33.55 38.40
CA VAL A 69 -26.64 33.94 37.89
C VAL A 69 -26.84 35.31 37.25
N GLY A 70 -27.16 35.27 35.95
CA GLY A 70 -27.87 36.32 35.21
C GLY A 70 -28.58 35.69 34.01
N ASN A 71 -29.90 35.52 34.13
CA ASN A 71 -30.83 35.08 33.08
C ASN A 71 -31.15 36.28 32.19
N GLU A 72 -31.23 36.11 30.87
CA GLU A 72 -32.10 36.90 29.98
C GLU A 72 -32.35 36.10 28.70
N GLU A 73 -33.60 36.15 28.25
CA GLU A 73 -34.31 35.25 27.35
C GLU A 73 -34.21 35.68 25.87
N ASP A 74 -34.72 34.81 25.00
CA ASP A 74 -35.20 35.02 23.62
C ASP A 74 -34.18 35.00 22.47
N ASP A 75 -34.18 33.90 21.70
CA ASP A 75 -34.67 33.94 20.31
C ASP A 75 -34.81 32.52 19.72
N GLU A 76 -35.88 32.38 18.94
CA GLU A 76 -36.50 31.17 18.39
C GLU A 76 -35.78 30.59 17.14
N ASP A 77 -36.09 29.32 16.87
CA ASP A 77 -36.04 28.60 15.59
C ASP A 77 -34.67 28.36 14.90
N ILE A 78 -34.31 27.07 14.71
CA ILE A 78 -33.78 26.47 13.46
C ILE A 78 -33.38 24.99 13.69
N GLU A 79 -34.15 24.11 13.01
CA GLU A 79 -33.77 22.84 12.35
C GLU A 79 -33.49 21.57 13.18
N GLU A 80 -34.58 20.85 13.49
CA GLU A 80 -34.62 19.41 13.77
C GLU A 80 -34.50 18.59 12.45
N ASP A 81 -33.31 18.47 11.86
CA ASP A 81 -33.09 17.55 10.71
C ASP A 81 -31.73 16.81 10.72
N ASP A 82 -30.80 17.15 11.64
CA ASP A 82 -29.45 16.54 11.68
C ASP A 82 -29.33 15.29 12.58
N GLN A 83 -30.33 14.98 13.41
CA GLN A 83 -30.25 13.83 14.33
C GLN A 83 -30.54 12.49 13.65
N GLU A 84 -31.41 12.45 12.62
CA GLU A 84 -31.75 11.19 11.93
C GLU A 84 -30.61 10.65 11.06
N GLU A 85 -29.77 11.51 10.47
CA GLU A 85 -28.62 11.08 9.68
C GLU A 85 -27.51 10.47 10.53
N ASP A 86 -27.24 11.05 11.71
CA ASP A 86 -26.22 10.52 12.61
C ASP A 86 -26.65 9.21 13.26
N ASP A 87 -27.95 9.05 13.59
CA ASP A 87 -28.51 7.77 14.07
C ASP A 87 -28.44 6.66 12.99
N ALA A 88 -28.71 6.98 11.72
CA ALA A 88 -28.60 6.02 10.61
C ALA A 88 -27.15 5.58 10.37
N ARG A 89 -26.18 6.50 10.48
CA ARG A 89 -24.74 6.21 10.37
C ARG A 89 -24.27 5.34 11.54
N GLU A 90 -24.74 5.63 12.76
CA GLU A 90 -24.45 4.83 13.93
C GLU A 90 -25.04 3.43 13.82
N GLU A 91 -26.27 3.27 13.34
CA GLU A 91 -26.86 1.96 13.08
C GLU A 91 -26.06 1.14 12.06
N GLU A 92 -25.55 1.76 10.99
CA GLU A 92 -24.75 1.04 10.00
C GLU A 92 -23.43 0.57 10.60
N ILE A 93 -22.70 1.44 11.31
CA ILE A 93 -21.46 1.12 12.01
C ILE A 93 -21.69 0.04 13.08
N GLN A 94 -22.75 0.15 13.88
CA GLN A 94 -23.09 -0.84 14.91
C GLN A 94 -23.53 -2.19 14.31
N ARG A 95 -24.26 -2.20 13.18
CA ARG A 95 -24.58 -3.42 12.43
C ARG A 95 -23.32 -4.08 11.88
N PHE A 96 -22.33 -3.29 11.46
CA PHE A 96 -21.02 -3.78 11.01
C PHE A 96 -20.21 -4.38 12.18
N ASP A 97 -20.13 -3.72 13.32
CA ASP A 97 -19.40 -4.22 14.51
C ASP A 97 -20.02 -5.52 15.07
N ARG A 98 -21.36 -5.62 15.09
CA ARG A 98 -22.07 -6.84 15.55
C ARG A 98 -21.83 -8.05 14.63
N ARG A 99 -21.68 -7.84 13.32
CA ARG A 99 -21.33 -8.92 12.38
C ARG A 99 -19.88 -9.39 12.51
N HIS A 100 -18.98 -8.54 12.99
CA HIS A 100 -17.56 -8.90 13.16
C HIS A 100 -17.24 -9.50 14.54
N ASN A 101 -17.99 -9.18 15.59
CA ASN A 101 -17.75 -9.74 16.92
C ASN A 101 -18.27 -11.19 17.11
N SER A 102 -18.96 -11.76 16.12
CA SER A 102 -19.49 -13.13 16.15
C SER A 102 -18.65 -14.16 15.37
N ASN A 103 -17.51 -13.77 14.79
CA ASN A 103 -16.57 -14.69 14.14
C ASN A 103 -15.15 -14.53 14.72
N LYS A 104 -14.85 -15.23 15.83
CA LYS A 104 -13.47 -15.45 16.33
C LYS A 104 -12.69 -16.45 15.44
N ALA A 105 -12.69 -16.23 14.12
CA ALA A 105 -11.81 -16.90 13.19
C ALA A 105 -10.96 -15.82 12.51
N GLY A 106 -9.67 -15.78 12.84
CA GLY A 106 -8.73 -14.85 12.20
C GLY A 106 -8.79 -14.95 10.67
N PRO A 107 -8.48 -13.87 9.95
CA PRO A 107 -8.63 -13.86 8.50
C PRO A 107 -7.74 -14.94 7.87
N GLN A 108 -8.35 -15.97 7.29
CA GLN A 108 -7.63 -16.89 6.42
C GLN A 108 -7.16 -16.10 5.19
N LEU A 109 -5.86 -16.19 4.89
CA LEU A 109 -5.30 -15.67 3.65
C LEU A 109 -6.05 -16.29 2.46
N PRO A 110 -6.64 -15.50 1.54
CA PRO A 110 -7.23 -16.07 0.34
C PRO A 110 -6.11 -16.70 -0.51
N SER A 111 -6.28 -17.96 -0.90
CA SER A 111 -5.53 -18.56 -1.99
C SER A 111 -5.74 -17.72 -3.24
N ILE A 112 -4.69 -17.04 -3.72
CA ILE A 112 -4.70 -16.36 -5.02
C ILE A 112 -4.73 -17.46 -6.09
N SER A 113 -5.93 -17.90 -6.44
CA SER A 113 -6.20 -18.73 -7.60
C SER A 113 -6.63 -17.81 -8.73
N ARG A 114 -5.68 -17.30 -9.53
CA ARG A 114 -5.94 -16.77 -10.88
C ARG A 114 -4.62 -16.53 -11.64
N LEU A 115 -4.69 -16.81 -12.94
CA LEU A 115 -3.67 -16.75 -14.00
C LEU A 115 -2.81 -18.02 -14.22
N GLN A 116 -3.49 -19.13 -14.54
CA GLN A 116 -3.01 -19.99 -15.63
C GLN A 116 -3.39 -19.29 -16.95
N ALA A 117 -2.48 -18.50 -17.51
CA ALA A 117 -2.53 -18.12 -18.91
C ALA A 117 -1.74 -19.16 -19.71
N SER A 118 -2.44 -19.76 -20.66
CA SER A 118 -2.06 -20.84 -21.56
C SER A 118 -0.79 -20.58 -22.37
N SER A 119 0.25 -21.36 -22.12
CA SER A 119 1.31 -21.64 -23.10
C SER A 119 0.94 -22.92 -23.87
N SER A 120 0.28 -22.78 -25.01
CA SER A 120 0.16 -23.85 -26.01
C SER A 120 0.68 -23.34 -27.35
N SER A 121 1.69 -24.07 -27.81
CA SER A 121 2.52 -23.93 -28.99
C SER A 121 1.78 -23.96 -30.33
N SER A 122 2.45 -23.34 -31.31
CA SER A 122 2.73 -23.83 -32.66
C SER A 122 1.94 -23.21 -33.85
N ARG A 123 2.75 -22.87 -34.87
CA ARG A 123 2.51 -22.92 -36.34
C ARG A 123 2.39 -21.59 -37.11
N SER A 124 3.57 -21.20 -37.62
CA SER A 124 3.92 -20.89 -39.03
C SER A 124 3.41 -19.63 -39.75
N SER A 125 4.41 -19.04 -40.44
CA SER A 125 4.44 -18.51 -41.81
C SER A 125 3.99 -17.07 -42.11
N SER A 126 5.02 -16.26 -42.46
CA SER A 126 5.15 -15.38 -43.64
C SER A 126 4.12 -14.25 -43.81
N THR A 127 4.45 -12.99 -44.14
CA THR A 127 5.43 -12.49 -45.11
C THR A 127 5.43 -10.94 -45.07
N SER A 128 6.51 -10.34 -45.61
CA SER A 128 6.62 -9.02 -46.29
C SER A 128 6.69 -7.69 -45.49
N SER A 129 7.95 -7.22 -45.34
CA SER A 129 8.49 -5.84 -45.26
C SER A 129 8.19 -4.98 -46.54
N PRO A 130 8.85 -3.83 -46.87
CA PRO A 130 9.69 -2.87 -46.10
C PRO A 130 9.55 -1.33 -46.48
N SER A 131 10.25 -0.47 -45.70
CA SER A 131 11.09 0.74 -46.03
C SER A 131 10.66 1.91 -46.95
N LEU A 132 10.91 3.16 -46.52
CA LEU A 132 11.49 4.34 -47.26
C LEU A 132 12.06 5.34 -46.19
N PHE A 133 13.35 5.73 -46.07
CA PHE A 133 14.21 6.67 -46.87
C PHE A 133 13.57 8.07 -47.03
N SER A 134 14.18 9.27 -46.88
CA SER A 134 15.56 9.78 -46.83
C SER A 134 15.58 11.29 -46.45
N ALA A 135 16.80 11.81 -46.23
CA ALA A 135 17.29 13.16 -45.92
C ALA A 135 16.90 14.35 -46.84
N SER A 136 17.08 15.58 -46.32
CA SER A 136 17.36 16.90 -46.99
C SER A 136 17.04 18.05 -45.99
N SER A 137 17.71 19.20 -45.85
CA SER A 137 18.86 19.87 -46.47
C SER A 137 19.23 21.14 -45.67
N SER A 138 20.46 21.57 -45.87
CA SER A 138 21.21 22.75 -45.43
C SER A 138 20.50 24.13 -45.44
N ASN A 139 20.88 25.02 -44.51
CA ASN A 139 21.40 26.33 -44.88
C ASN A 139 22.15 27.06 -43.74
N SER A 140 23.31 27.57 -44.10
CA SER A 140 24.25 28.44 -43.36
C SER A 140 23.81 29.91 -43.40
N GLN A 141 24.13 30.71 -42.36
CA GLN A 141 25.00 31.91 -42.45
C GLN A 141 25.14 32.65 -41.11
N LEU A 142 26.31 33.26 -40.96
CA LEU A 142 26.90 33.97 -39.82
C LEU A 142 26.05 35.10 -39.22
N THR A 143 26.21 35.36 -37.92
CA THR A 143 26.62 36.67 -37.37
C THR A 143 27.07 36.54 -35.90
N THR A 144 28.00 37.42 -35.53
CA THR A 144 28.93 37.49 -34.39
C THR A 144 28.31 37.71 -32.99
N PRO A 145 29.07 37.43 -31.90
CA PRO A 145 28.52 37.30 -30.55
C PRO A 145 28.53 38.62 -29.76
N SER A 146 27.56 38.79 -28.86
CA SER A 146 27.62 39.77 -27.77
C SER A 146 26.91 39.22 -26.54
N SER A 147 27.67 39.25 -25.45
CA SER A 147 27.42 38.76 -24.10
C SER A 147 26.27 39.45 -23.38
N THR A 148 25.33 38.68 -22.83
CA THR A 148 24.62 39.00 -21.56
C THR A 148 23.84 37.80 -21.03
N THR A 149 24.23 37.34 -19.83
CA THR A 149 23.39 36.88 -18.71
C THR A 149 22.18 35.97 -18.99
N SER A 150 22.31 34.70 -18.63
CA SER A 150 21.21 33.92 -18.06
C SER A 150 21.76 32.90 -17.06
N SER A 151 21.80 33.32 -15.80
CA SER A 151 21.95 32.44 -14.65
C SER A 151 20.68 31.58 -14.52
N SER A 152 20.66 30.42 -15.17
CA SER A 152 19.65 29.40 -14.93
C SER A 152 19.98 28.68 -13.63
N SER A 153 19.33 29.12 -12.55
CA SER A 153 19.22 28.37 -11.31
C SER A 153 18.60 27.01 -11.63
N HIS A 154 19.43 25.97 -11.68
CA HIS A 154 18.96 24.59 -11.78
C HIS A 154 18.28 24.26 -10.45
N SER A 155 16.97 24.50 -10.37
CA SER A 155 16.13 24.04 -9.28
C SER A 155 16.26 22.52 -9.20
N ARG A 156 16.68 22.00 -8.04
CA ARG A 156 16.70 20.56 -7.77
C ARG A 156 15.35 19.97 -8.20
N PRO A 157 15.34 18.85 -8.94
CA PRO A 157 14.09 18.21 -9.34
C PRO A 157 13.24 18.01 -8.08
N SER A 158 12.02 18.54 -8.12
CA SER A 158 11.06 18.46 -7.01
C SER A 158 10.85 16.99 -6.61
N TYR A 159 10.44 16.69 -5.38
CA TYR A 159 10.15 15.31 -4.99
C TYR A 159 9.13 14.64 -5.94
N ALA A 160 8.19 15.41 -6.51
CA ALA A 160 7.25 14.94 -7.52
C ALA A 160 7.92 14.46 -8.83
N SER A 161 9.16 14.85 -9.09
CA SER A 161 9.95 14.35 -10.22
C SER A 161 10.72 13.06 -9.94
N GLN A 162 10.91 12.68 -8.67
CA GLN A 162 11.65 11.46 -8.29
C GLN A 162 10.80 10.20 -8.32
N LEU A 163 9.48 10.34 -8.30
CA LEU A 163 8.54 9.33 -8.75
C LEU A 163 7.76 9.97 -9.89
N SER A 164 8.38 9.99 -11.08
CA SER A 164 7.63 10.48 -12.23
C SER A 164 6.37 9.61 -12.35
N ALA A 165 5.22 10.22 -12.64
CA ALA A 165 3.98 9.50 -12.87
C ALA A 165 4.08 8.41 -13.97
N THR A 166 5.22 8.35 -14.67
CA THR A 166 5.55 7.39 -15.73
C THR A 166 6.33 6.16 -15.25
N GLU A 167 6.87 6.17 -14.02
CA GLU A 167 7.55 4.99 -13.49
C GLU A 167 6.55 3.88 -13.18
N SER A 168 6.96 2.65 -13.48
CA SER A 168 6.14 1.47 -13.31
C SER A 168 6.54 0.71 -12.06
N TYR A 169 5.57 0.43 -11.19
CA TYR A 169 5.79 -0.31 -9.96
C TYR A 169 4.73 -1.38 -9.79
N PRO A 170 5.08 -2.59 -9.29
CA PRO A 170 4.09 -3.45 -8.68
C PRO A 170 3.54 -2.75 -7.43
N LEU A 171 2.22 -2.72 -7.28
CA LEU A 171 1.59 -1.93 -6.24
C LEU A 171 0.36 -2.61 -5.66
N PHE A 172 0.06 -2.28 -4.41
CA PHE A 172 -1.14 -2.70 -3.70
C PHE A 172 -1.80 -1.48 -3.07
N VAL A 173 -3.12 -1.37 -3.23
CA VAL A 173 -3.95 -0.37 -2.56
C VAL A 173 -4.81 -1.08 -1.53
N THR A 174 -4.83 -0.53 -0.31
CA THR A 174 -5.54 -1.07 0.83
C THR A 174 -6.44 0.01 1.43
N TRP A 175 -7.73 -0.30 1.54
CA TRP A 175 -8.70 0.48 2.30
C TRP A 175 -8.91 -0.16 3.67
N ASN A 176 -8.82 0.64 4.73
CA ASN A 176 -9.23 0.24 6.07
C ASN A 176 -10.30 1.20 6.59
N THR A 177 -11.27 0.70 7.34
CA THR A 177 -12.12 1.54 8.18
C THR A 177 -11.40 1.85 9.48
N VAL A 178 -11.60 3.05 10.01
CA VAL A 178 -11.04 3.51 11.28
C VAL A 178 -12.21 3.74 12.24
N GLY A 179 -12.29 2.93 13.29
CA GLY A 179 -13.33 3.08 14.32
C GLY A 179 -13.03 4.27 15.25
N ARG A 180 -14.02 4.66 16.06
CA ARG A 180 -13.88 5.75 17.07
C ARG A 180 -12.71 5.52 18.04
N SER A 181 -12.41 4.24 18.35
CA SER A 181 -11.28 3.84 19.21
C SER A 181 -9.90 3.94 18.52
N GLY A 182 -9.84 4.33 17.23
CA GLY A 182 -8.61 4.34 16.43
C GLY A 182 -8.22 2.99 15.83
N ASN A 183 -8.96 1.92 16.13
CA ASN A 183 -8.72 0.59 15.58
C ASN A 183 -9.00 0.58 14.06
N LYS A 184 -8.06 0.02 13.29
CA LYS A 184 -8.19 -0.15 11.85
C LYS A 184 -8.72 -1.53 11.52
N ALA A 185 -9.73 -1.62 10.67
CA ALA A 185 -10.24 -2.88 10.14
C ALA A 185 -10.13 -2.90 8.61
N LEU A 186 -9.60 -4.00 8.06
CA LEU A 186 -9.42 -4.17 6.62
C LEU A 186 -10.77 -4.14 5.90
N ARG A 187 -10.90 -3.28 4.88
CA ARG A 187 -12.12 -3.15 4.07
C ARG A 187 -11.93 -3.50 2.60
N GLY A 188 -10.69 -3.53 2.13
CA GLY A 188 -10.35 -3.99 0.80
C GLY A 188 -8.85 -3.91 0.57
N CYS A 189 -8.29 -4.86 -0.16
CA CYS A 189 -6.88 -4.82 -0.55
C CYS A 189 -6.64 -5.61 -1.83
N ILE A 190 -6.38 -4.90 -2.92
CA ILE A 190 -6.08 -5.49 -4.23
C ILE A 190 -4.88 -4.77 -4.84
N GLY A 191 -4.10 -5.49 -5.63
CA GLY A 191 -2.89 -4.99 -6.27
C GLY A 191 -2.35 -5.97 -7.29
N THR A 192 -1.12 -5.74 -7.73
CA THR A 192 -0.43 -6.56 -8.71
C THR A 192 1.06 -6.69 -8.41
N PHE A 193 1.63 -7.82 -8.82
CA PHE A 193 3.07 -8.04 -8.88
C PHE A 193 3.69 -7.65 -10.24
N GLU A 194 2.87 -7.22 -11.21
CA GLU A 194 3.30 -6.66 -12.48
C GLU A 194 3.53 -5.15 -12.33
N ALA A 195 4.62 -4.65 -12.91
CA ALA A 195 4.92 -3.23 -12.85
C ALA A 195 3.97 -2.45 -13.77
N LEU A 196 3.15 -1.57 -13.19
CA LEU A 196 2.24 -0.71 -13.94
C LEU A 196 2.60 0.77 -13.74
N PRO A 197 2.39 1.63 -14.76
CA PRO A 197 2.57 3.07 -14.61
C PRO A 197 1.75 3.59 -13.44
N LEU A 198 2.40 4.32 -12.53
CA LEU A 198 1.87 4.63 -11.21
C LEU A 198 0.48 5.28 -11.24
N ALA A 199 0.24 6.23 -12.16
CA ALA A 199 -1.07 6.87 -12.31
C ALA A 199 -2.18 5.85 -12.62
N SER A 200 -1.97 5.03 -13.66
CA SER A 200 -2.95 4.03 -14.10
C SER A 200 -3.15 2.92 -13.05
N GLY A 201 -2.07 2.44 -12.45
CA GLY A 201 -2.12 1.39 -11.46
C GLY A 201 -2.83 1.84 -10.19
N LEU A 202 -2.52 3.05 -9.68
CA LEU A 202 -3.21 3.58 -8.50
C LEU A 202 -4.69 3.83 -8.77
N SER A 203 -5.05 4.43 -9.92
CA SER A 203 -6.47 4.66 -10.24
C SER A 203 -7.26 3.36 -10.34
N THR A 204 -6.71 2.34 -11.03
CA THR A 204 -7.37 1.05 -11.19
C THR A 204 -7.50 0.35 -9.84
N TYR A 205 -6.40 0.20 -9.09
CA TYR A 205 -6.41 -0.56 -7.85
C TYR A 205 -7.08 0.17 -6.69
N ALA A 206 -7.20 1.49 -6.71
CA ALA A 206 -8.05 2.23 -5.78
C ALA A 206 -9.52 1.82 -5.90
N LEU A 207 -10.07 1.77 -7.12
CA LEU A 207 -11.47 1.36 -7.35
C LEU A 207 -11.66 -0.14 -7.20
N THR A 208 -10.77 -0.96 -7.76
CA THR A 208 -10.87 -2.43 -7.66
C THR A 208 -10.79 -2.90 -6.19
N SER A 209 -9.92 -2.30 -5.38
CA SER A 209 -9.88 -2.63 -3.94
C SER A 209 -11.10 -2.13 -3.17
N ALA A 210 -11.79 -1.09 -3.65
CA ALA A 210 -13.01 -0.57 -3.02
C ALA A 210 -14.28 -1.34 -3.40
N PHE A 211 -14.37 -1.83 -4.65
CA PHE A 211 -15.61 -2.36 -5.21
C PHE A 211 -15.55 -3.84 -5.60
N ASP A 212 -14.38 -4.35 -5.99
CA ASP A 212 -14.23 -5.69 -6.58
C ASP A 212 -13.48 -6.70 -5.70
N ASP A 213 -13.11 -6.31 -4.47
CA ASP A 213 -12.54 -7.25 -3.51
C ASP A 213 -13.63 -8.17 -2.94
N THR A 214 -13.75 -9.38 -3.50
CA THR A 214 -14.82 -10.33 -3.20
C THR A 214 -14.89 -10.81 -1.75
N ARG A 215 -13.90 -10.48 -0.91
CA ARG A 215 -13.93 -10.75 0.53
C ARG A 215 -14.84 -9.78 1.30
N PHE A 216 -15.15 -8.64 0.70
CA PHE A 216 -15.89 -7.56 1.31
C PHE A 216 -17.02 -7.11 0.39
N SER A 217 -18.09 -6.56 0.96
CA SER A 217 -19.07 -5.83 0.17
C SER A 217 -18.45 -4.53 -0.37
N PRO A 218 -18.82 -4.07 -1.57
CA PRO A 218 -18.38 -2.78 -2.10
C PRO A 218 -18.51 -1.66 -1.05
N ILE A 219 -17.54 -0.75 -1.02
CA ILE A 219 -17.55 0.39 -0.08
C ILE A 219 -18.68 1.36 -0.48
N PRO A 220 -19.70 1.60 0.36
CA PRO A 220 -20.69 2.64 0.10
C PRO A 220 -20.10 4.03 0.34
N ALA A 221 -20.66 5.05 -0.31
CA ALA A 221 -20.23 6.45 -0.15
C ALA A 221 -20.27 6.92 1.32
N ALA A 222 -21.25 6.45 2.11
CA ALA A 222 -21.40 6.78 3.52
C ALA A 222 -20.19 6.36 4.39
N LEU A 223 -19.42 5.35 3.96
CA LEU A 223 -18.22 4.93 4.71
C LEU A 223 -16.99 5.79 4.40
N LEU A 224 -17.00 6.60 3.35
CA LEU A 224 -15.84 7.39 2.92
C LEU A 224 -15.18 8.19 4.08
N PRO A 225 -15.93 8.85 4.99
CA PRO A 225 -15.36 9.57 6.12
C PRO A 225 -14.61 8.71 7.15
N SER A 226 -14.92 7.42 7.20
CA SER A 226 -14.30 6.46 8.13
C SER A 226 -13.07 5.77 7.54
N LEU A 227 -12.69 6.04 6.29
CA LEU A 227 -11.62 5.31 5.62
C LEU A 227 -10.22 5.85 5.92
N SER A 228 -9.26 4.94 5.83
CA SER A 228 -7.85 5.24 5.60
C SER A 228 -7.35 4.45 4.39
N CYS A 229 -6.58 5.13 3.54
CA CYS A 229 -5.90 4.51 2.41
C CYS A 229 -4.47 4.16 2.83
N SER A 230 -4.03 2.96 2.51
CA SER A 230 -2.61 2.58 2.55
C SER A 230 -2.20 2.07 1.17
N LEU A 231 -0.98 2.40 0.75
CA LEU A 231 -0.41 1.87 -0.49
C LEU A 231 0.97 1.31 -0.23
N THR A 232 1.30 0.27 -0.97
CA THR A 232 2.62 -0.36 -0.95
C THR A 232 3.14 -0.46 -2.37
N LEU A 233 4.24 0.24 -2.67
CA LEU A 233 4.98 0.10 -3.93
C LEU A 233 6.12 -0.88 -3.71
N LEU A 234 6.25 -1.89 -4.57
CA LEU A 234 7.31 -2.89 -4.45
C LEU A 234 8.52 -2.47 -5.29
N ALA A 235 9.70 -2.49 -4.70
CA ALA A 235 10.95 -2.05 -5.31
C ALA A 235 12.09 -3.04 -5.02
N ASP A 236 13.25 -2.81 -5.64
CA ASP A 236 14.51 -3.52 -5.33
C ASP A 236 14.43 -5.05 -5.46
N PHE A 237 13.81 -5.55 -6.55
CA PHE A 237 13.73 -6.99 -6.81
C PHE A 237 15.11 -7.57 -7.14
N GLU A 238 15.66 -8.33 -6.20
CA GLU A 238 16.98 -8.95 -6.30
C GLU A 238 16.89 -10.47 -6.11
N PRO A 239 17.53 -11.27 -6.99
CA PRO A 239 17.67 -12.71 -6.76
C PRO A 239 18.47 -12.98 -5.47
N CYS A 240 17.93 -13.85 -4.61
CA CYS A 240 18.64 -14.32 -3.43
C CYS A 240 19.71 -15.35 -3.80
N ARG A 241 20.85 -15.36 -3.09
CA ARG A 241 21.89 -16.39 -3.24
C ARG A 241 21.43 -17.77 -2.76
N ASP A 242 20.66 -17.79 -1.67
CA ASP A 242 20.05 -18.98 -1.08
C ASP A 242 18.66 -18.65 -0.49
N ALA A 243 17.96 -19.65 0.05
CA ALA A 243 16.63 -19.46 0.65
C ALA A 243 16.61 -18.51 1.87
N MET A 244 17.78 -18.20 2.44
CA MET A 244 17.96 -17.39 3.64
C MET A 244 18.58 -16.01 3.35
N ASP A 245 18.92 -15.67 2.11
CA ASP A 245 19.57 -14.40 1.73
C ASP A 245 18.60 -13.21 1.62
N TRP A 246 17.78 -13.01 2.67
CA TRP A 246 16.85 -11.90 2.83
C TRP A 246 16.82 -11.45 4.29
N THR A 247 16.10 -10.38 4.66
CA THR A 247 16.08 -9.88 6.05
C THR A 247 14.65 -9.78 6.52
N LEU A 248 14.36 -10.44 7.64
CA LEU A 248 13.03 -10.48 8.23
C LEU A 248 12.57 -9.07 8.63
N GLY A 249 11.35 -8.70 8.26
CA GLY A 249 10.78 -7.36 8.50
C GLY A 249 11.28 -6.25 7.58
N LEU A 250 12.27 -6.52 6.74
CA LEU A 250 12.76 -5.57 5.73
C LEU A 250 12.37 -5.99 4.32
N HIS A 251 12.55 -7.26 3.99
CA HIS A 251 12.32 -7.79 2.65
C HIS A 251 11.01 -8.58 2.57
N GLY A 252 10.26 -8.33 1.49
CA GLY A 252 9.30 -9.29 0.98
C GLY A 252 10.03 -10.42 0.24
N LEU A 253 9.36 -11.55 0.09
CA LEU A 253 9.94 -12.75 -0.51
C LEU A 253 9.00 -13.35 -1.56
N ARG A 254 9.52 -13.51 -2.78
CA ARG A 254 8.87 -14.24 -3.88
C ARG A 254 9.65 -15.50 -4.16
N ILE A 255 9.00 -16.65 -4.05
CA ILE A 255 9.61 -17.95 -4.38
C ILE A 255 9.03 -18.53 -5.67
N SER A 256 9.82 -19.33 -6.36
CA SER A 256 9.35 -20.20 -7.42
C SER A 256 10.15 -21.50 -7.44
N PHE A 257 9.50 -22.62 -7.71
CA PHE A 257 10.13 -23.93 -7.82
C PHE A 257 9.28 -24.86 -8.69
N ASN A 258 9.87 -25.97 -9.11
CA ASN A 258 9.21 -27.03 -9.85
C ASN A 258 8.97 -28.24 -8.94
N TYR A 259 7.72 -28.70 -8.88
CA TYR A 259 7.33 -29.87 -8.11
C TYR A 259 6.23 -30.62 -8.87
N ARG A 260 6.33 -31.95 -8.96
CA ARG A 260 5.40 -32.82 -9.70
C ARG A 260 5.12 -32.33 -11.14
N ASN A 261 6.16 -31.93 -11.87
CA ASN A 261 6.10 -31.40 -13.24
C ASN A 261 5.18 -30.17 -13.38
N ARG A 262 4.99 -29.41 -12.30
CA ARG A 262 4.26 -28.14 -12.29
C ARG A 262 5.14 -27.06 -11.69
N ARG A 263 5.03 -25.85 -12.23
CA ARG A 263 5.67 -24.67 -11.67
C ARG A 263 4.81 -24.11 -10.57
N HIS A 264 5.41 -23.93 -9.40
CA HIS A 264 4.80 -23.36 -8.21
C HIS A 264 5.47 -22.02 -7.90
N GLY A 265 4.71 -21.12 -7.30
CA GLY A 265 5.25 -19.86 -6.83
C GLY A 265 4.29 -19.19 -5.84
N ALA A 266 4.86 -18.46 -4.90
CA ALA A 266 4.13 -17.69 -3.91
C ALA A 266 4.93 -16.46 -3.51
N THR A 267 4.23 -15.47 -3.00
CA THR A 267 4.82 -14.22 -2.55
C THR A 267 4.25 -13.80 -1.19
N TYR A 268 5.11 -13.26 -0.33
CA TYR A 268 4.74 -12.55 0.90
C TYR A 268 5.35 -11.15 0.90
N LEU A 269 4.56 -10.19 1.40
CA LEU A 269 4.99 -8.82 1.64
C LEU A 269 5.94 -8.75 2.85
N PRO A 270 6.76 -7.69 3.00
CA PRO A 270 7.73 -7.56 4.10
C PRO A 270 7.14 -7.74 5.50
N ASP A 271 5.92 -7.24 5.72
CA ASP A 271 5.28 -7.22 7.04
C ASP A 271 4.78 -8.62 7.48
N VAL A 272 4.47 -9.52 6.53
CA VAL A 272 3.73 -10.76 6.81
C VAL A 272 4.47 -11.68 7.78
N ALA A 273 5.77 -11.89 7.58
CA ALA A 273 6.55 -12.79 8.44
C ALA A 273 6.61 -12.28 9.88
N VAL A 274 6.71 -10.96 10.04
CA VAL A 274 6.76 -10.29 11.35
C VAL A 274 5.41 -10.38 12.05
N GLU A 275 4.33 -10.07 11.34
CA GLU A 275 2.96 -10.12 11.89
C GLU A 275 2.56 -11.52 12.35
N GLN A 276 3.07 -12.56 11.69
CA GLN A 276 2.82 -13.96 12.07
C GLN A 276 3.80 -14.50 13.13
N GLY A 277 4.86 -13.76 13.43
CA GLY A 277 5.93 -14.22 14.33
C GLY A 277 6.73 -15.40 13.78
N TRP A 278 6.82 -15.55 12.45
CA TRP A 278 7.57 -16.63 11.81
C TRP A 278 9.07 -16.32 11.78
N THR A 279 9.89 -17.36 11.87
CA THR A 279 11.30 -17.34 11.48
C THR A 279 11.46 -17.31 9.96
N LYS A 280 12.69 -17.13 9.46
CA LYS A 280 12.96 -17.11 8.01
C LYS A 280 12.67 -18.49 7.40
N GLU A 281 13.07 -19.54 8.09
CA GLU A 281 12.82 -20.93 7.71
C GLU A 281 11.32 -21.24 7.63
N GLU A 282 10.57 -20.88 8.68
CA GLU A 282 9.10 -21.05 8.71
C GLU A 282 8.42 -20.24 7.61
N THR A 283 8.92 -19.05 7.31
CA THR A 283 8.38 -18.21 6.23
C THR A 283 8.56 -18.86 4.86
N VAL A 284 9.74 -19.43 4.58
CA VAL A 284 9.99 -20.13 3.31
C VAL A 284 9.12 -21.38 3.19
N GLU A 285 9.03 -22.19 4.25
CA GLU A 285 8.16 -23.37 4.26
C GLU A 285 6.68 -23.01 4.08
N SER A 286 6.23 -21.95 4.76
CA SER A 286 4.88 -21.41 4.62
C SER A 286 4.60 -20.93 3.20
N LEU A 287 5.55 -20.24 2.56
CA LEU A 287 5.46 -19.87 1.15
C LEU A 287 5.38 -21.08 0.24
N MET A 288 6.16 -22.13 0.49
CA MET A 288 6.08 -23.37 -0.30
C MET A 288 4.70 -24.01 -0.18
N LYS A 289 4.16 -24.11 1.04
CA LYS A 289 2.78 -24.58 1.28
C LYS A 289 1.76 -23.72 0.55
N LYS A 290 1.89 -22.38 0.63
CA LYS A 290 1.05 -21.42 -0.09
C LYS A 290 1.14 -21.57 -1.61
N ALA A 291 2.31 -21.95 -2.14
CA ALA A 291 2.53 -22.22 -3.55
C ALA A 291 1.93 -23.57 -4.00
N GLY A 292 1.47 -24.41 -3.06
CA GLY A 292 0.86 -25.73 -3.32
C GLY A 292 1.80 -26.92 -3.09
N TRP A 293 2.92 -26.73 -2.38
CA TRP A 293 3.74 -27.86 -1.92
C TRP A 293 3.07 -28.54 -0.72
N ASP A 294 2.93 -29.86 -0.79
CA ASP A 294 2.11 -30.65 0.14
C ASP A 294 2.90 -31.38 1.23
N GLY A 295 4.13 -30.93 1.54
CA GLY A 295 4.92 -31.50 2.64
C GLY A 295 5.92 -32.58 2.24
N GLY A 296 6.02 -32.91 0.94
CA GLY A 296 6.89 -33.99 0.46
C GLY A 296 6.51 -35.36 1.08
N SER A 297 7.24 -36.42 0.74
CA SER A 297 6.97 -37.76 1.28
C SER A 297 7.24 -37.90 2.78
N ALA A 298 7.81 -36.88 3.43
CA ALA A 298 8.18 -36.89 4.85
C ALA A 298 7.17 -36.19 5.79
N GLY A 299 6.21 -35.43 5.26
CA GLY A 299 5.23 -34.67 6.03
C GLY A 299 3.86 -35.35 6.14
N HIS A 300 3.73 -36.31 7.06
CA HIS A 300 2.48 -36.78 7.69
C HIS A 300 1.20 -36.53 6.88
N GLY A 301 0.98 -37.38 5.86
CA GLY A 301 -0.34 -37.57 5.31
C GLY A 301 -1.34 -37.78 6.45
N VAL A 302 -2.41 -36.99 6.44
CA VAL A 302 -3.61 -37.21 7.24
C VAL A 302 -4.25 -38.52 6.75
N ALA A 303 -3.60 -39.62 7.09
CA ALA A 303 -4.05 -40.98 6.92
C ALA A 303 -3.80 -41.66 8.27
N ARG A 304 -4.74 -41.44 9.20
CA ARG A 304 -4.88 -42.26 10.41
C ARG A 304 -5.02 -43.73 9.98
N ARG A 305 -3.92 -44.48 9.92
CA ARG A 305 -3.94 -45.94 9.89
C ARG A 305 -2.79 -46.46 10.74
N LEU A 306 -2.99 -46.42 12.06
CA LEU A 306 -2.14 -47.07 13.04
C LEU A 306 -2.31 -48.59 12.92
N LEU A 307 -1.53 -49.22 12.04
CA LEU A 307 -1.14 -50.62 12.23
C LEU A 307 0.07 -50.63 13.16
N ARG A 308 -0.19 -51.01 14.42
CA ARG A 308 0.81 -51.34 15.42
C ARG A 308 1.75 -52.42 14.87
N GLY A 309 3.04 -52.13 14.83
CA GLY A 309 4.07 -53.10 14.48
C GLY A 309 5.43 -52.64 14.99
N SER A 310 5.77 -53.07 16.21
CA SER A 310 7.08 -52.94 16.84
C SER A 310 8.21 -53.37 15.92
N ILE A 311 9.20 -52.50 15.67
CA ILE A 311 10.57 -52.93 15.40
C ILE A 311 11.52 -52.01 16.20
N ARG A 312 12.14 -52.61 17.21
CA ARG A 312 13.32 -52.09 17.92
C ARG A 312 14.51 -52.12 16.95
N GLY A 313 15.11 -50.96 16.71
CA GLY A 313 16.36 -50.80 15.98
C GLY A 313 17.35 -50.02 16.83
N THR A 314 18.53 -50.59 17.00
CA THR A 314 19.63 -50.22 17.88
C THR A 314 20.26 -48.86 17.52
N ALA A 315 20.56 -48.06 18.54
CA ALA A 315 21.31 -46.81 18.44
C ALA A 315 22.82 -47.12 18.30
N SER A 316 23.41 -46.67 17.19
CA SER A 316 24.86 -46.59 17.01
C SER A 316 25.19 -45.39 16.12
N ASP A 317 25.91 -44.43 16.71
CA ASP A 317 26.78 -43.43 16.11
C ASP A 317 26.70 -43.24 14.60
N GLN A 318 25.98 -42.19 14.15
CA GLN A 318 26.34 -41.43 12.96
C GLN A 318 25.99 -39.95 13.17
N GLN A 319 27.04 -39.13 13.11
CA GLN A 319 27.09 -37.70 12.88
C GLN A 319 25.74 -37.11 12.43
N GLN A 320 25.11 -36.31 13.30
CA GLN A 320 23.80 -35.68 13.06
C GLN A 320 23.83 -34.75 11.84
N SER A 321 23.61 -35.31 10.65
CA SER A 321 23.24 -34.53 9.47
C SER A 321 21.82 -34.02 9.68
N ARG A 322 21.66 -32.70 9.79
CA ARG A 322 20.35 -32.04 9.86
C ARG A 322 19.49 -32.54 8.69
N PRO A 323 18.21 -32.89 8.90
CA PRO A 323 17.34 -33.27 7.79
C PRO A 323 17.34 -32.15 6.74
N PRO A 324 17.35 -32.50 5.43
CA PRO A 324 17.38 -31.51 4.36
C PRO A 324 16.18 -30.59 4.50
N HIS A 325 16.37 -29.33 4.12
CA HIS A 325 15.28 -28.38 4.18
C HIS A 325 14.27 -28.63 3.03
N PRO A 326 12.97 -28.33 3.21
CA PRO A 326 11.95 -28.56 2.18
C PRO A 326 12.29 -27.99 0.79
N TRP A 327 12.94 -26.82 0.73
CA TRP A 327 13.33 -26.17 -0.53
C TRP A 327 14.51 -26.86 -1.24
N GLU A 328 15.23 -27.76 -0.56
CA GLU A 328 16.29 -28.59 -1.16
C GLU A 328 15.71 -29.84 -1.83
N GLU A 329 14.46 -30.21 -1.52
CA GLU A 329 13.77 -31.38 -2.12
C GLU A 329 13.09 -31.06 -3.46
N VAL A 330 12.95 -29.78 -3.81
CA VAL A 330 12.28 -29.33 -5.03
C VAL A 330 13.27 -28.90 -6.10
N GLN A 331 12.86 -28.98 -7.36
CA GLN A 331 13.71 -28.59 -8.49
C GLN A 331 13.61 -27.08 -8.74
N ASP A 332 14.71 -26.47 -9.19
CA ASP A 332 14.76 -25.07 -9.60
C ASP A 332 14.25 -24.07 -8.56
N PHE A 333 14.49 -24.33 -7.26
CA PHE A 333 14.12 -23.39 -6.22
C PHE A 333 14.83 -22.05 -6.43
N LYS A 334 14.05 -20.97 -6.51
CA LYS A 334 14.51 -19.59 -6.64
C LYS A 334 13.76 -18.73 -5.64
N ALA A 335 14.49 -17.87 -4.97
CA ALA A 335 13.96 -16.81 -4.13
C ALA A 335 14.39 -15.44 -4.69
N ILE A 336 13.47 -14.49 -4.66
CA ILE A 336 13.70 -13.08 -5.01
C ILE A 336 13.26 -12.27 -3.80
N ARG A 337 14.19 -11.48 -3.25
CA ARG A 337 13.90 -10.49 -2.22
C ARG A 337 13.52 -9.16 -2.87
N TYR A 338 12.71 -8.38 -2.18
CA TYR A 338 12.32 -7.04 -2.64
C TYR A 338 11.91 -6.19 -1.42
N THR A 339 11.89 -4.87 -1.58
CA THR A 339 11.47 -3.93 -0.53
C THR A 339 10.05 -3.44 -0.82
N GLY A 340 9.36 -3.00 0.24
CA GLY A 340 8.03 -2.38 0.14
C GLY A 340 8.09 -0.94 0.63
N LEU A 341 7.80 0.02 -0.24
CA LEU A 341 7.66 1.42 0.11
C LEU A 341 6.19 1.69 0.46
N LYS A 342 5.92 1.84 1.75
CA LYS A 342 4.57 1.99 2.29
C LYS A 342 4.26 3.46 2.58
N ALA A 343 3.05 3.90 2.24
CA ALA A 343 2.48 5.15 2.72
C ALA A 343 1.02 4.93 3.14
N SER A 344 0.54 5.75 4.07
CA SER A 344 -0.85 5.74 4.48
C SER A 344 -1.34 7.15 4.73
N ALA A 345 -2.62 7.39 4.50
CA ALA A 345 -3.30 8.60 4.93
C ALA A 345 -4.76 8.29 5.33
N SER A 346 -5.30 9.03 6.29
CA SER A 346 -6.71 8.99 6.67
C SER A 346 -7.56 9.90 5.77
N TYR A 347 -8.87 9.69 5.80
CA TYR A 347 -9.82 10.62 5.20
C TYR A 347 -9.70 12.04 5.77
N SER A 348 -9.47 12.17 7.09
CA SER A 348 -9.31 13.49 7.73
C SER A 348 -8.08 14.24 7.21
N GLU A 349 -6.94 13.57 7.03
CA GLU A 349 -5.74 14.17 6.43
C GLU A 349 -6.00 14.60 4.99
N TRP A 350 -6.69 13.76 4.20
CA TRP A 350 -7.08 14.09 2.85
C TRP A 350 -8.03 15.28 2.78
N GLN A 351 -9.01 15.38 3.68
CA GLN A 351 -9.96 16.51 3.74
C GLN A 351 -9.27 17.82 4.06
N VAL A 352 -8.33 17.83 5.01
CA VAL A 352 -7.54 19.04 5.34
C VAL A 352 -6.76 19.51 4.11
N TRP A 353 -6.06 18.58 3.46
CA TRP A 353 -5.33 18.88 2.22
C TRP A 353 -6.26 19.34 1.09
N ARG A 354 -7.40 18.67 0.90
CA ARG A 354 -8.36 18.98 -0.17
C ARG A 354 -8.93 20.39 -0.03
N LYS A 355 -9.33 20.80 1.19
CA LYS A 355 -9.78 22.19 1.46
C LYS A 355 -8.71 23.22 1.14
N TRP A 356 -7.44 22.93 1.41
CA TRP A 356 -6.32 23.79 1.00
C TRP A 356 -6.14 23.76 -0.52
N ALA A 357 -6.24 22.58 -1.15
CA ALA A 357 -6.02 22.39 -2.58
C ALA A 357 -7.08 23.09 -3.43
N GLU A 358 -8.36 23.06 -3.02
CA GLU A 358 -9.47 23.76 -3.67
C GLU A 358 -9.23 25.28 -3.70
N LYS A 359 -8.71 25.86 -2.60
CA LYS A 359 -8.30 27.27 -2.55
C LYS A 359 -7.10 27.60 -3.46
N ASN A 360 -6.27 26.59 -3.73
CA ASN A 360 -5.02 26.71 -4.50
C ASN A 360 -5.11 26.12 -5.91
N GLY A 361 -6.31 25.99 -6.46
CA GLY A 361 -6.53 25.68 -7.88
C GLY A 361 -6.79 24.21 -8.22
N LEU A 362 -7.17 23.39 -7.24
CA LEU A 362 -7.88 22.13 -7.51
C LEU A 362 -9.33 22.46 -7.88
N LYS A 363 -9.78 22.01 -9.05
CA LYS A 363 -11.15 22.20 -9.55
C LYS A 363 -11.84 20.87 -9.74
#